data_AF-A0A959FSY1-F1
#
_entry.id   AF-A0A959FSY1-F1
#
_cell.length_a   1.000
_cell.length_b   1.000
_cell.length_c   1.000
_cell.angle_alpha   90.00
_cell.angle_beta   90.00
_cell.angle_gamma   90.00
#
_symmetry.space_group_name_H-M   'P 1'
#
loop_
_entity.id
_entity.type
_entity.pdbx_description
1 polymer ?
#
loop_
_entity_poly.entity_id
_entity_poly.type
_entity_poly.pdbx_seq_one_letter_code
_entity_poly.pdbx_strand_id
1 'polypeptide(L)'
;MKKKLLVAIAAITCLAFILFQFGFNTVQTVNRSKSWEWEESPLSENANTYFWDHFHFGHYDSIPAILEGLTKAYLDNPNDFQTVLHLGFTHFWAIADRQQLEKIPASLIDHAVLAQKYLGEAYRMNPEDTRILSFLSAAKIIVGDLSEDDKLVTEGYFNGLKSIRDWKDFGEFSLAYTLSQVPHTDPNFKKALQWMRNTTERCYCSELDPPSEACKKAIARKVDNPKGLGRNRIVPNSWVAPHNIEGYFMSYGDLLVKSGNWEQAIRIYELAKYAPDYENWPYRDVLERRIRDAQLNVGLFRQPIVQGTIVGLDAAVMVQTSIACRACHQMSPQDLNSTYATFDRKKYLDQAYYFMDAA
;
A
#
# COMPACT_ATOMS: atom_id res chain seq x y z
N MET A 1 37.55 46.98 -24.12
CA MET A 1 36.57 45.88 -24.24
C MET A 1 37.13 44.50 -23.94
N LYS A 2 38.28 44.09 -24.51
CA LYS A 2 38.85 42.73 -24.30
C LYS A 2 39.04 42.30 -22.84
N LYS A 3 39.53 43.17 -21.95
CA LYS A 3 39.71 42.84 -20.51
C LYS A 3 38.38 42.59 -19.77
N LYS A 4 37.31 43.34 -20.08
CA LYS A 4 35.99 43.14 -19.44
C LYS A 4 35.33 41.85 -19.92
N LEU A 5 35.53 41.47 -21.18
CA LEU A 5 35.04 40.21 -21.73
C LEU A 5 35.76 38.98 -21.14
N LEU A 6 37.08 39.06 -20.95
CA LEU A 6 37.88 38.01 -20.31
C LEU A 6 37.48 37.77 -18.84
N VAL A 7 37.19 38.83 -18.08
CA VAL A 7 36.73 38.71 -16.69
C VAL A 7 35.32 38.10 -16.62
N ALA A 8 34.42 38.47 -17.54
CA ALA A 8 33.08 37.90 -17.60
C ALA A 8 33.09 36.39 -17.96
N ILE A 9 33.93 35.98 -18.91
CA ILE A 9 34.09 34.56 -19.28
C ILE A 9 34.65 33.76 -18.11
N ALA A 10 35.70 34.26 -17.43
CA ALA A 10 36.27 33.59 -16.26
C ALA A 10 35.25 33.43 -15.12
N ALA A 11 34.42 34.45 -14.86
CA ALA A 11 33.37 34.38 -13.85
C ALA A 11 32.28 33.34 -14.20
N ILE A 12 31.85 33.27 -15.46
CA ILE A 12 30.86 32.28 -15.93
C ILE A 12 31.45 30.86 -15.85
N THR A 13 32.71 30.66 -16.23
CA THR A 13 33.37 29.36 -16.15
C THR A 13 33.55 28.92 -14.70
N CYS A 14 33.94 29.82 -13.78
CA CYS A 14 33.99 29.50 -12.36
C CYS A 14 32.61 29.16 -11.79
N LEU A 15 31.56 29.90 -12.16
CA LEU A 15 30.19 29.62 -11.72
C LEU A 15 29.70 28.26 -12.25
N ALA A 16 29.96 27.97 -13.53
CA ALA A 16 29.64 26.67 -14.14
C ALA A 16 30.40 25.53 -13.46
N PHE A 17 31.70 25.71 -13.14
CA PHE A 17 32.51 24.71 -12.46
C PHE A 17 32.04 24.46 -11.02
N ILE A 18 31.67 25.52 -10.30
CA ILE A 18 31.09 25.42 -8.95
C ILE A 18 29.76 24.66 -9.01
N LEU A 19 28.85 25.02 -9.92
CA LEU A 19 27.58 24.32 -10.12
C LEU A 19 27.78 22.84 -10.52
N PHE A 20 28.80 22.54 -11.33
CA PHE A 20 29.14 21.17 -11.74
C PHE A 20 29.74 20.34 -10.60
N GLN A 21 30.58 20.93 -9.75
CA GLN A 21 31.18 20.27 -8.58
C GLN A 21 30.15 19.95 -7.49
N PHE A 22 29.15 20.81 -7.29
CA PHE A 22 28.00 20.48 -6.43
C PHE A 22 27.21 19.30 -6.99
N GLY A 23 27.00 19.23 -8.31
CA GLY A 23 26.30 18.11 -8.95
C GLY A 23 26.99 16.75 -8.75
N PHE A 24 28.31 16.67 -8.89
CA PHE A 24 29.04 15.39 -8.83
C PHE A 24 29.21 14.82 -7.42
N ASN A 25 29.47 15.66 -6.41
CA ASN A 25 29.57 15.18 -5.03
C ASN A 25 28.22 14.67 -4.52
N THR A 26 27.12 15.34 -4.86
CA THR A 26 25.76 14.86 -4.54
C THR A 26 25.45 13.55 -5.26
N VAL A 27 25.80 13.40 -6.54
CA VAL A 27 25.56 12.16 -7.31
C VAL A 27 26.34 10.96 -6.76
N GLN A 28 27.59 11.13 -6.29
CA GLN A 28 28.34 10.02 -5.68
C GLN A 28 27.80 9.60 -4.30
N THR A 29 27.26 10.53 -3.50
CA THR A 29 26.54 10.18 -2.27
C THR A 29 25.20 9.49 -2.52
N VAL A 30 24.53 9.79 -3.65
CA VAL A 30 23.20 9.27 -3.98
C VAL A 30 23.24 7.97 -4.79
N ASN A 31 24.29 7.75 -5.59
CA ASN A 31 24.42 6.59 -6.49
C ASN A 31 25.42 5.54 -5.97
N ARG A 32 25.31 5.18 -4.69
CA ARG A 32 25.95 3.95 -4.17
C ARG A 32 25.24 2.73 -4.76
N SER A 33 25.98 1.65 -5.03
CA SER A 33 25.38 0.36 -5.37
C SER A 33 24.41 -0.03 -4.25
N LYS A 34 23.13 -0.20 -4.59
CA LYS A 34 22.11 -0.61 -3.62
C LYS A 34 22.21 -2.12 -3.40
N SER A 35 22.77 -2.50 -2.27
CA SER A 35 22.69 -3.84 -1.70
C SER A 35 21.83 -3.77 -0.44
N TRP A 36 21.13 -4.84 -0.09
CA TRP A 36 20.44 -4.89 1.20
C TRP A 36 21.43 -5.22 2.31
N GLU A 37 21.20 -4.61 3.46
CA GLU A 37 21.80 -4.97 4.75
C GLU A 37 20.66 -5.28 5.73
N TRP A 38 20.84 -6.33 6.53
CA TRP A 38 19.87 -6.78 7.53
C TRP A 38 20.21 -6.30 8.96
N GLU A 39 21.29 -5.55 9.11
CA GLU A 39 21.73 -5.02 10.40
C GLU A 39 21.05 -3.67 10.65
N GLU A 40 20.05 -3.65 11.54
CA GLU A 40 19.42 -2.40 11.99
C GLU A 40 20.38 -1.65 12.92
N SER A 41 20.66 -0.38 12.60
CA SER A 41 21.28 0.51 13.57
C SER A 41 20.23 0.89 14.64
N PRO A 42 20.65 1.35 15.83
CA PRO A 42 19.70 1.85 16.83
C PRO A 42 18.77 2.94 16.28
N LEU A 43 19.22 3.67 15.26
CA LEU A 43 18.43 4.69 14.60
C LEU A 43 17.36 4.08 13.66
N SER A 44 17.72 3.09 12.83
CA SER A 44 16.75 2.43 11.95
C SER A 44 15.74 1.59 12.75
N GLU A 45 16.18 0.88 13.79
CA GLU A 45 15.28 0.16 14.69
C GLU A 45 14.21 1.08 15.30
N ASN A 46 14.64 2.23 15.85
CA ASN A 46 13.72 3.19 16.45
C ASN A 46 12.74 3.77 15.41
N ALA A 47 13.23 4.15 14.23
CA ALA A 47 12.39 4.71 13.18
C ALA A 47 11.38 3.69 12.62
N ASN A 48 11.81 2.45 12.38
CA ASN A 48 10.95 1.36 11.93
C ASN A 48 9.90 0.99 12.99
N THR A 49 10.25 1.03 14.28
CA THR A 49 9.31 0.87 15.41
C THR A 49 8.25 1.97 15.41
N TYR A 50 8.71 3.21 15.34
CA TYR A 50 7.83 4.37 15.31
C TYR A 50 6.85 4.33 14.11
N PHE A 51 7.31 3.90 12.93
CA PHE A 51 6.43 3.66 11.77
C PHE A 51 5.30 2.68 12.11
N TRP A 52 5.64 1.48 12.58
CA TRP A 52 4.65 0.43 12.82
C TRP A 52 3.67 0.78 13.93
N ASP A 53 4.15 1.38 15.02
CA ASP A 53 3.29 1.82 16.10
C ASP A 53 2.24 2.80 15.56
N HIS A 54 2.68 3.90 14.95
CA HIS A 54 1.76 4.92 14.46
C HIS A 54 0.86 4.44 13.31
N PHE A 55 1.35 3.54 12.46
CA PHE A 55 0.53 2.94 11.41
C PHE A 55 -0.58 2.06 11.99
N HIS A 56 -0.27 1.21 12.98
CA HIS A 56 -1.26 0.37 13.67
C HIS A 56 -2.25 1.18 14.51
N PHE A 57 -1.84 2.30 15.10
CA PHE A 57 -2.77 3.22 15.75
C PHE A 57 -3.61 4.05 14.75
N GLY A 58 -3.27 4.03 13.45
CA GLY A 58 -3.93 4.84 12.43
C GLY A 58 -3.63 6.34 12.54
N HIS A 59 -2.53 6.73 13.18
CA HIS A 59 -2.14 8.12 13.43
C HIS A 59 -1.61 8.81 12.15
N TYR A 60 -2.51 9.12 11.22
CA TYR A 60 -2.17 9.74 9.93
C TYR A 60 -1.37 11.05 10.08
N ASP A 61 -1.71 11.89 11.06
CA ASP A 61 -1.02 13.16 11.32
C ASP A 61 0.45 12.99 11.76
N SER A 62 0.86 11.76 12.12
CA SER A 62 2.24 11.46 12.49
C SER A 62 3.15 11.19 11.28
N ILE A 63 2.60 11.10 10.06
CA ILE A 63 3.38 10.85 8.84
C ILE A 63 4.62 11.75 8.71
N PRO A 64 4.56 13.08 8.93
CA PRO A 64 5.74 13.93 8.85
C PRO A 64 6.85 13.53 9.84
N ALA A 65 6.49 13.17 11.08
CA ALA A 65 7.46 12.74 12.09
C ALA A 65 8.05 11.35 11.78
N ILE A 66 7.22 10.43 11.25
CA ILE A 66 7.67 9.13 10.78
C ILE A 66 8.69 9.31 9.64
N LEU A 67 8.38 10.14 8.65
CA LEU A 67 9.26 10.42 7.53
C LEU A 67 10.58 11.06 7.97
N GLU A 68 10.56 11.98 8.94
CA GLU A 68 11.78 12.56 9.50
C GLU A 68 12.68 11.48 10.12
N GLY A 69 12.11 10.62 10.97
CA GLY A 69 12.84 9.53 11.61
C GLY A 69 13.43 8.54 10.61
N LEU A 70 12.62 8.07 9.66
CA LEU A 70 13.06 7.15 8.61
C LEU A 70 14.09 7.78 7.66
N THR A 71 13.94 9.07 7.33
CA THR A 71 14.91 9.79 6.49
C THR A 71 16.26 9.91 7.20
N LYS A 72 16.25 10.22 8.51
CA LYS A 72 17.47 10.25 9.32
C LYS A 72 18.15 8.87 9.35
N ALA A 73 17.37 7.80 9.52
CA ALA A 73 17.89 6.42 9.45
C ALA A 73 18.46 6.07 8.07
N TYR A 74 17.82 6.50 6.99
CA TYR A 74 18.32 6.30 5.62
C TYR A 74 19.63 7.05 5.35
N LEU A 75 19.80 8.24 5.93
CA LEU A 75 21.06 9.00 5.82
C LEU A 75 22.22 8.32 6.56
N ASP A 76 21.92 7.63 7.66
CA ASP A 76 22.87 6.82 8.43
C ASP A 76 23.25 5.53 7.69
N ASN A 77 22.25 4.73 7.30
CA ASN A 77 22.42 3.54 6.48
C ASN A 77 21.44 3.52 5.28
N PRO A 78 21.88 3.90 4.06
CA PRO A 78 21.03 3.89 2.88
C PRO A 78 20.78 2.46 2.32
N ASN A 79 21.41 1.44 2.89
CA ASN A 79 21.27 0.03 2.53
C ASN A 79 20.41 -0.76 3.56
N ASP A 80 19.92 -0.12 4.62
CA ASP A 80 18.95 -0.72 5.54
C ASP A 80 17.63 -0.97 4.79
N PHE A 81 17.34 -2.23 4.50
CA PHE A 81 16.23 -2.61 3.63
C PHE A 81 14.87 -2.21 4.21
N GLN A 82 14.67 -2.39 5.52
CA GLN A 82 13.39 -2.07 6.16
C GLN A 82 13.12 -0.57 6.12
N THR A 83 14.13 0.26 6.41
CA THR A 83 14.02 1.71 6.36
C THR A 83 13.63 2.20 4.97
N VAL A 84 14.30 1.69 3.93
CA VAL A 84 13.97 2.03 2.53
C VAL A 84 12.54 1.61 2.18
N LEU A 85 12.14 0.42 2.58
CA LEU A 85 10.80 -0.09 2.34
C LEU A 85 9.73 0.73 3.08
N HIS A 86 9.94 1.04 4.35
CA HIS A 86 9.02 1.85 5.16
C HIS A 86 8.97 3.31 4.70
N LEU A 87 10.04 3.89 4.16
CA LEU A 87 9.96 5.19 3.47
C LEU A 87 8.98 5.13 2.31
N GLY A 88 9.12 4.10 1.46
CA GLY A 88 8.20 3.85 0.35
C GLY A 88 6.75 3.71 0.82
N PHE A 89 6.51 2.88 1.84
CA PHE A 89 5.17 2.68 2.39
C PHE A 89 4.59 3.90 3.10
N THR A 90 5.39 4.69 3.81
CA THR A 90 4.91 5.90 4.50
C THR A 90 4.46 6.96 3.49
N HIS A 91 5.22 7.16 2.41
CA HIS A 91 4.77 8.03 1.33
C HIS A 91 3.53 7.48 0.62
N PHE A 92 3.46 6.16 0.38
CA PHE A 92 2.29 5.55 -0.22
C PHE A 92 1.04 5.68 0.67
N TRP A 93 1.19 5.51 1.98
CA TRP A 93 0.13 5.69 2.98
C TRP A 93 -0.41 7.12 2.98
N ALA A 94 0.47 8.13 2.89
CA ALA A 94 0.06 9.53 2.79
C ALA A 94 -0.91 9.78 1.63
N ILE A 95 -0.69 9.13 0.49
CA ILE A 95 -1.56 9.25 -0.69
C ILE A 95 -2.84 8.44 -0.49
N ALA A 96 -2.72 7.20 -0.04
CA ALA A 96 -3.83 6.28 0.08
C ALA A 96 -4.91 6.83 1.03
N ASP A 97 -4.50 7.30 2.20
CA ASP A 97 -5.41 7.80 3.24
C ASP A 97 -5.54 9.33 3.22
N ARG A 98 -5.19 10.01 2.12
CA ARG A 98 -5.24 11.49 1.97
C ARG A 98 -6.56 12.16 2.35
N GLN A 99 -7.64 11.37 2.36
CA GLN A 99 -8.98 11.80 2.76
C GLN A 99 -9.11 12.05 4.28
N GLN A 100 -8.06 11.76 5.07
CA GLN A 100 -7.95 12.19 6.47
C GLN A 100 -7.65 13.69 6.60
N LEU A 101 -7.12 14.32 5.56
CA LEU A 101 -6.78 15.74 5.57
C LEU A 101 -8.04 16.61 5.52
N GLU A 102 -8.01 17.79 6.15
CA GLU A 102 -9.06 18.80 5.96
C GLU A 102 -9.07 19.34 4.52
N LYS A 103 -7.89 19.39 3.90
CA LYS A 103 -7.69 19.82 2.52
C LYS A 103 -6.52 19.06 1.90
N ILE A 104 -6.72 18.55 0.70
CA ILE A 104 -5.66 17.88 -0.06
C ILE A 104 -4.71 18.94 -0.64
N PRO A 105 -3.43 19.01 -0.22
CA PRO A 105 -2.48 19.96 -0.76
C PRO A 105 -1.97 19.53 -2.13
N ALA A 106 -1.57 20.49 -2.96
CA ALA A 106 -0.96 20.20 -4.27
C ALA A 106 0.36 19.42 -4.14
N SER A 107 1.09 19.62 -3.04
CA SER A 107 2.33 18.89 -2.73
C SER A 107 2.12 17.41 -2.43
N LEU A 108 0.88 16.91 -2.38
CA LEU A 108 0.63 15.47 -2.22
C LEU A 108 1.28 14.64 -3.33
N ILE A 109 1.45 15.23 -4.53
CA ILE A 109 2.15 14.57 -5.65
C ILE A 109 3.59 14.18 -5.29
N ASP A 110 4.25 14.91 -4.39
CA ASP A 110 5.62 14.61 -3.98
C ASP A 110 5.69 13.24 -3.29
N HIS A 111 4.65 12.88 -2.52
CA HIS A 111 4.55 11.55 -1.93
C HIS A 111 4.43 10.47 -3.01
N ALA A 112 3.76 10.70 -4.14
CA ALA A 112 3.66 9.72 -5.22
C ALA A 112 5.02 9.40 -5.82
N VAL A 113 5.77 10.45 -6.13
CA VAL A 113 7.13 10.34 -6.71
C VAL A 113 8.09 9.68 -5.71
N LEU A 114 8.04 10.06 -4.43
CA LEU A 114 8.90 9.50 -3.40
C LEU A 114 8.54 8.04 -3.08
N ALA A 115 7.26 7.68 -3.06
CA ALA A 115 6.84 6.28 -2.92
C ALA A 115 7.40 5.43 -4.06
N GLN A 116 7.27 5.88 -5.32
CA GLN A 116 7.84 5.18 -6.48
C GLN A 116 9.36 5.03 -6.35
N LYS A 117 10.07 6.09 -5.94
CA LYS A 117 11.53 6.07 -5.73
C LYS A 117 11.94 5.01 -4.72
N TYR A 118 11.39 5.06 -3.51
CA TYR A 118 11.83 4.21 -2.41
C TYR A 118 11.36 2.76 -2.58
N LEU A 119 10.16 2.52 -3.11
CA LEU A 119 9.72 1.16 -3.50
C LEU A 119 10.58 0.59 -4.63
N GLY A 120 11.03 1.44 -5.57
CA GLY A 120 11.97 1.06 -6.62
C GLY A 120 13.37 0.73 -6.10
N GLU A 121 13.84 1.44 -5.06
CA GLU A 121 15.05 1.08 -4.32
C GLU A 121 14.88 -0.25 -3.59
N ALA A 122 13.82 -0.41 -2.81
CA ALA A 122 13.54 -1.65 -2.08
C ALA A 122 13.41 -2.86 -3.02
N TYR A 123 12.77 -2.71 -4.19
CA TYR A 123 12.66 -3.79 -5.17
C TYR A 123 14.01 -4.17 -5.80
N ARG A 124 14.91 -3.19 -6.01
CA ARG A 124 16.29 -3.49 -6.46
C ARG A 124 17.09 -4.23 -5.39
N MET A 125 16.82 -3.93 -4.13
CA MET A 125 17.45 -4.59 -2.99
C MET A 125 16.92 -6.03 -2.81
N ASN A 126 15.61 -6.26 -3.02
CA ASN A 126 15.00 -7.58 -2.92
C ASN A 126 13.98 -7.79 -4.06
N PRO A 127 14.41 -8.28 -5.24
CA PRO A 127 13.53 -8.49 -6.38
C PRO A 127 12.59 -9.68 -6.23
N GLU A 128 12.84 -10.56 -5.25
CA GLU A 128 12.05 -11.77 -4.98
C GLU A 128 10.81 -11.47 -4.13
N ASP A 129 10.84 -10.40 -3.33
CA ASP A 129 9.64 -9.95 -2.62
C ASP A 129 8.66 -9.29 -3.58
N THR A 130 7.82 -10.14 -4.14
CA THR A 130 6.82 -9.79 -5.14
C THR A 130 5.80 -8.76 -4.61
N ARG A 131 5.65 -8.63 -3.29
CA ARG A 131 4.75 -7.61 -2.70
C ARG A 131 5.23 -6.21 -3.02
N ILE A 132 6.55 -5.99 -2.93
CA ILE A 132 7.18 -4.69 -3.24
C ILE A 132 6.91 -4.33 -4.70
N LEU A 133 6.98 -5.32 -5.60
CA LEU A 133 6.67 -5.11 -7.01
C LEU A 133 5.21 -4.71 -7.24
N SER A 134 4.25 -5.28 -6.49
CA SER A 134 2.84 -4.88 -6.58
C SER A 134 2.63 -3.42 -6.16
N PHE A 135 3.25 -2.99 -5.06
CA PHE A 135 3.19 -1.60 -4.62
C PHE A 135 3.93 -0.65 -5.57
N LEU A 136 5.08 -1.05 -6.10
CA LEU A 136 5.80 -0.28 -7.12
C LEU A 136 4.97 -0.14 -8.40
N SER A 137 4.23 -1.18 -8.80
CA SER A 137 3.26 -1.14 -9.89
C SER A 137 2.22 -0.05 -9.64
N ALA A 138 1.59 -0.05 -8.47
CA ALA A 138 0.60 0.96 -8.10
C ALA A 138 1.19 2.38 -8.10
N ALA A 139 2.37 2.57 -7.51
CA ALA A 139 3.05 3.86 -7.48
C ALA A 139 3.36 4.39 -8.89
N LYS A 140 3.83 3.52 -9.81
CA LYS A 140 4.08 3.90 -11.21
C LYS A 140 2.79 4.28 -11.95
N ILE A 141 1.71 3.54 -11.74
CA ILE A 141 0.40 3.87 -12.33
C ILE A 141 -0.05 5.25 -11.83
N ILE A 142 0.02 5.50 -10.52
CA ILE A 142 -0.38 6.79 -9.93
C ILE A 142 0.48 7.94 -10.47
N VAL A 143 1.81 7.80 -10.45
CA VAL A 143 2.70 8.86 -10.94
C VAL A 143 2.51 9.10 -12.43
N GLY A 144 2.40 8.03 -13.23
CA GLY A 144 2.19 8.14 -14.67
C GLY A 144 0.86 8.81 -15.01
N ASP A 145 -0.22 8.48 -14.31
CA ASP A 145 -1.53 9.12 -14.49
C ASP A 145 -1.47 10.62 -14.14
N LEU A 146 -0.83 10.97 -13.01
CA LEU A 146 -0.66 12.36 -12.58
C LEU A 146 0.21 13.20 -13.53
N SER A 147 1.16 12.58 -14.22
CA SER A 147 2.09 13.26 -15.13
C SER A 147 1.77 13.08 -16.62
N GLU A 148 0.63 12.47 -16.96
CA GLU A 148 0.25 12.11 -18.34
C GLU A 148 1.35 11.28 -19.06
N ASP A 149 2.02 10.38 -18.33
CA ASP A 149 3.05 9.47 -18.85
C ASP A 149 2.49 8.05 -19.05
N ASP A 150 1.90 7.82 -20.22
CA ASP A 150 1.34 6.53 -20.63
C ASP A 150 2.37 5.38 -20.58
N LYS A 151 3.65 5.69 -20.80
CA LYS A 151 4.71 4.68 -20.73
C LYS A 151 4.90 4.22 -19.29
N LEU A 152 4.90 5.14 -18.34
CA LEU A 152 5.02 4.82 -16.93
C LEU A 152 3.79 4.07 -16.40
N VAL A 153 2.58 4.47 -16.83
CA VAL A 153 1.34 3.72 -16.53
C VAL A 153 1.43 2.29 -17.05
N THR A 154 1.86 2.13 -18.31
CA THR A 154 2.03 0.81 -18.95
C THR A 154 3.06 -0.04 -18.22
N GLU A 155 4.22 0.54 -17.87
CA GLU A 155 5.26 -0.14 -17.10
C GLU A 155 4.73 -0.58 -15.72
N GLY A 156 3.98 0.28 -15.04
CA GLY A 156 3.30 -0.03 -13.80
C GLY A 156 2.38 -1.24 -13.95
N TYR A 157 1.47 -1.21 -14.92
CA TYR A 157 0.55 -2.31 -15.19
C TYR A 157 1.26 -3.65 -15.44
N PHE A 158 2.31 -3.66 -16.26
CA PHE A 158 3.07 -4.90 -16.52
C PHE A 158 3.87 -5.38 -15.30
N ASN A 159 4.34 -4.48 -14.43
CA ASN A 159 4.90 -4.86 -13.14
C ASN A 159 3.84 -5.54 -12.25
N GLY A 160 2.60 -5.05 -12.26
CA GLY A 160 1.48 -5.69 -11.58
C GLY A 160 1.17 -7.08 -12.13
N LEU A 161 1.15 -7.25 -13.45
CA LEU A 161 0.98 -8.57 -14.08
C LEU A 161 2.13 -9.54 -13.76
N LYS A 162 3.37 -9.04 -13.73
CA LYS A 162 4.52 -9.81 -13.26
C LYS A 162 4.31 -10.26 -11.81
N SER A 163 3.85 -9.35 -10.95
CA SER A 163 3.54 -9.70 -9.57
C SER A 163 2.44 -10.76 -9.44
N ILE A 164 1.39 -10.71 -10.25
CA ILE A 164 0.37 -11.77 -10.30
C ILE A 164 1.00 -13.11 -10.69
N ARG A 165 1.87 -13.13 -11.69
CA ARG A 165 2.53 -14.38 -12.12
C ARG A 165 3.40 -14.95 -11.00
N ASP A 166 4.17 -14.09 -10.33
CA ASP A 166 5.18 -14.51 -9.37
C ASP A 166 4.55 -14.86 -8.01
N TRP A 167 3.45 -14.20 -7.61
CA TRP A 167 2.63 -14.54 -6.43
C TRP A 167 1.17 -14.11 -6.62
N LYS A 168 0.36 -15.03 -7.15
CA LYS A 168 -1.04 -14.77 -7.56
C LYS A 168 -1.90 -14.12 -6.50
N ASP A 169 -1.96 -14.68 -5.30
CA ASP A 169 -2.93 -14.25 -4.28
C ASP A 169 -2.71 -12.79 -3.85
N PHE A 170 -1.46 -12.40 -3.66
CA PHE A 170 -1.13 -11.02 -3.33
C PHE A 170 -1.22 -10.10 -4.55
N GLY A 171 -0.67 -10.51 -5.69
CA GLY A 171 -0.63 -9.68 -6.90
C GLY A 171 -2.02 -9.37 -7.46
N GLU A 172 -2.93 -10.36 -7.45
CA GLU A 172 -4.31 -10.19 -7.94
C GLU A 172 -5.07 -9.21 -7.05
N PHE A 173 -4.99 -9.37 -5.72
CA PHE A 173 -5.58 -8.41 -4.78
C PHE A 173 -5.01 -7.00 -4.99
N SER A 174 -3.69 -6.83 -4.94
CA SER A 174 -3.05 -5.52 -4.97
C SER A 174 -3.34 -4.74 -6.26
N LEU A 175 -3.25 -5.42 -7.42
CA LEU A 175 -3.55 -4.77 -8.70
C LEU A 175 -5.05 -4.52 -8.86
N ALA A 176 -5.91 -5.45 -8.42
CA ALA A 176 -7.36 -5.21 -8.42
C ALA A 176 -7.75 -4.03 -7.53
N TYR A 177 -7.10 -3.90 -6.36
CA TYR A 177 -7.31 -2.80 -5.43
C TYR A 177 -6.96 -1.45 -6.07
N THR A 178 -5.80 -1.38 -6.74
CA THR A 178 -5.38 -0.19 -7.49
C THR A 178 -6.37 0.17 -8.60
N LEU A 179 -6.77 -0.82 -9.39
CA LEU A 179 -7.67 -0.65 -10.54
C LEU A 179 -9.13 -0.46 -10.13
N SER A 180 -9.50 -0.63 -8.86
CA SER A 180 -10.86 -0.35 -8.40
C SER A 180 -11.25 1.13 -8.55
N GLN A 181 -10.25 2.01 -8.73
CA GLN A 181 -10.43 3.45 -8.94
C GLN A 181 -10.91 3.80 -10.34
N VAL A 182 -10.57 3.01 -11.35
CA VAL A 182 -10.92 3.33 -12.75
C VAL A 182 -12.44 3.22 -12.97
N PRO A 183 -12.99 3.79 -14.07
CA PRO A 183 -14.41 3.68 -14.36
C PRO A 183 -14.90 2.22 -14.42
N HIS A 184 -16.11 1.96 -13.93
CA HIS A 184 -16.70 0.62 -13.94
C HIS A 184 -16.88 0.01 -15.35
N THR A 185 -16.86 0.84 -16.39
CA THR A 185 -16.92 0.46 -17.80
C THR A 185 -15.56 0.07 -18.38
N ASP A 186 -14.46 0.39 -17.69
CA ASP A 186 -13.10 0.10 -18.14
C ASP A 186 -12.84 -1.42 -18.16
N PRO A 187 -12.20 -1.97 -19.22
CA PRO A 187 -11.83 -3.39 -19.26
C PRO A 187 -10.96 -3.85 -18.08
N ASN A 188 -10.10 -3.00 -17.54
CA ASN A 188 -9.26 -3.31 -16.39
C ASN A 188 -10.06 -3.39 -15.09
N PHE A 189 -11.16 -2.65 -14.95
CA PHE A 189 -12.09 -2.83 -13.83
C PHE A 189 -12.72 -4.22 -13.83
N LYS A 190 -13.11 -4.74 -15.01
CA LYS A 190 -13.64 -6.10 -15.14
C LYS A 190 -12.61 -7.17 -14.78
N LYS A 191 -11.34 -6.97 -15.15
CA LYS A 191 -10.25 -7.85 -14.72
C LYS A 191 -10.05 -7.82 -13.20
N ALA A 192 -10.09 -6.63 -12.60
CA ALA A 192 -9.98 -6.47 -11.15
C ALA A 192 -11.06 -7.26 -10.40
N LEU A 193 -12.32 -7.19 -10.85
CA LEU A 193 -13.40 -8.01 -10.31
C LEU A 193 -13.12 -9.52 -10.41
N GLN A 194 -12.66 -9.98 -11.57
CA GLN A 194 -12.32 -11.39 -11.76
C GLN A 194 -11.17 -11.82 -10.85
N TRP A 195 -10.15 -10.97 -10.66
CA TRP A 195 -9.02 -11.23 -9.77
C TRP A 195 -9.43 -11.31 -8.30
N MET A 196 -10.34 -10.45 -7.84
CA MET A 196 -10.90 -10.57 -6.49
C MET A 196 -11.67 -11.89 -6.32
N ARG A 197 -12.49 -12.27 -7.31
CA ARG A 197 -13.17 -13.57 -7.33
C ARG A 197 -12.17 -14.73 -7.25
N ASN A 198 -11.18 -14.75 -8.15
CA ASN A 198 -10.16 -15.80 -8.22
C ASN A 198 -9.36 -15.92 -6.91
N THR A 199 -8.99 -14.78 -6.32
CA THR A 199 -8.28 -14.74 -5.04
C THR A 199 -9.15 -15.32 -3.93
N THR A 200 -10.44 -14.96 -3.90
CA THR A 200 -11.37 -15.53 -2.92
C THR A 200 -11.50 -17.05 -3.09
N GLU A 201 -11.59 -17.53 -4.33
CA GLU A 201 -11.71 -18.96 -4.65
C GLU A 201 -10.48 -19.77 -4.22
N ARG A 202 -9.28 -19.21 -4.36
CA ARG A 202 -8.03 -19.87 -3.94
C ARG A 202 -7.79 -19.79 -2.44
N CYS A 203 -8.10 -18.65 -1.82
CA CYS A 203 -7.72 -18.38 -0.44
C CYS A 203 -8.74 -18.90 0.57
N TYR A 204 -10.03 -18.94 0.21
CA TYR A 204 -11.11 -19.25 1.14
C TYR A 204 -11.99 -20.40 0.64
N CYS A 205 -12.61 -20.28 -0.55
CA CYS A 205 -13.57 -21.27 -1.06
C CYS A 205 -14.06 -20.96 -2.49
N SER A 206 -14.39 -22.00 -3.28
CA SER A 206 -14.85 -21.86 -4.67
C SER A 206 -16.33 -21.52 -4.88
N GLU A 207 -17.17 -21.65 -3.86
CA GLU A 207 -18.64 -21.52 -3.96
C GLU A 207 -19.09 -20.21 -3.31
N LEU A 208 -19.19 -19.13 -4.10
CA LEU A 208 -19.43 -17.76 -3.61
C LEU A 208 -20.83 -17.21 -3.91
N ASP A 209 -21.68 -17.95 -4.63
CA ASP A 209 -23.01 -17.48 -5.00
C ASP A 209 -24.08 -18.58 -4.84
N PRO A 210 -24.67 -18.73 -3.64
CA PRO A 210 -24.32 -18.06 -2.39
C PRO A 210 -23.02 -18.61 -1.76
N PRO A 211 -22.36 -17.87 -0.85
CA PRO A 211 -21.21 -18.39 -0.13
C PRO A 211 -21.53 -19.64 0.69
N SER A 212 -20.74 -20.70 0.52
CA SER A 212 -20.95 -21.98 1.22
C SER A 212 -20.54 -21.95 2.69
N GLU A 213 -21.00 -22.93 3.47
CA GLU A 213 -20.53 -23.12 4.85
C GLU A 213 -19.02 -23.37 4.93
N ALA A 214 -18.41 -23.90 3.86
CA ALA A 214 -16.96 -24.06 3.80
C ALA A 214 -16.25 -22.70 3.75
N CYS A 215 -16.80 -21.71 3.03
CA CYS A 215 -16.30 -20.33 3.03
C CYS A 215 -16.25 -19.76 4.43
N LYS A 216 -17.39 -19.83 5.14
CA LYS A 216 -17.55 -19.28 6.48
C LYS A 216 -16.55 -19.90 7.46
N LYS A 217 -16.37 -21.23 7.40
CA LYS A 217 -15.39 -21.95 8.23
C LYS A 217 -13.95 -21.58 7.90
N ALA A 218 -13.61 -21.40 6.62
CA ALA A 218 -12.26 -20.99 6.22
C ALA A 218 -11.93 -19.59 6.74
N ILE A 219 -12.89 -18.66 6.67
CA ILE A 219 -12.74 -17.28 7.13
C ILE A 219 -12.69 -17.18 8.66
N ALA A 220 -13.51 -17.96 9.37
CA ALA A 220 -13.52 -17.98 10.83
C ALA A 220 -12.29 -18.64 11.47
N ARG A 221 -11.37 -19.19 10.67
CA ARG A 221 -10.17 -19.84 11.19
C ARG A 221 -9.15 -18.79 11.64
N LYS A 222 -8.93 -18.69 12.96
CA LYS A 222 -7.80 -17.96 13.53
C LYS A 222 -6.47 -18.69 13.25
N VAL A 223 -5.43 -17.93 12.89
CA VAL A 223 -4.09 -18.43 12.63
C VAL A 223 -3.11 -17.69 13.53
N ASP A 224 -2.53 -18.38 14.52
CA ASP A 224 -1.68 -17.76 15.53
C ASP A 224 -0.33 -17.27 14.96
N ASN A 225 0.22 -17.98 13.96
CA ASN A 225 1.46 -17.59 13.29
C ASN A 225 1.36 -17.76 11.76
N PRO A 226 0.92 -16.72 11.03
CA PRO A 226 0.80 -16.77 9.58
C PRO A 226 2.15 -16.94 8.87
N LYS A 227 3.28 -16.56 9.47
CA LYS A 227 4.61 -16.62 8.84
C LYS A 227 4.96 -18.02 8.35
N GLY A 228 4.54 -19.06 9.07
CA GLY A 228 4.78 -20.46 8.73
C GLY A 228 3.98 -20.98 7.52
N LEU A 229 3.07 -20.17 6.96
CA LEU A 229 2.23 -20.55 5.82
C LEU A 229 2.88 -20.26 4.45
N GLY A 230 4.15 -19.82 4.43
CA GLY A 230 4.82 -19.42 3.20
C GLY A 230 4.05 -18.29 2.51
N ARG A 231 3.74 -18.45 1.22
CA ARG A 231 2.96 -17.48 0.43
C ARG A 231 1.49 -17.35 0.87
N ASN A 232 0.95 -18.29 1.65
CA ASN A 232 -0.41 -18.16 2.18
C ASN A 232 -0.48 -17.27 3.44
N ARG A 233 0.64 -16.73 3.91
CA ARG A 233 0.69 -15.87 5.10
C ARG A 233 -0.09 -14.57 4.98
N ILE A 234 -0.40 -14.14 3.75
CA ILE A 234 -1.14 -12.92 3.45
C ILE A 234 -2.65 -13.11 3.48
N VAL A 235 -3.13 -14.35 3.64
CA VAL A 235 -4.56 -14.68 3.65
C VAL A 235 -5.21 -14.39 5.01
N PRO A 236 -4.73 -14.97 6.13
CA PRO A 236 -5.36 -14.72 7.42
C PRO A 236 -5.02 -13.32 7.96
N ASN A 237 -5.74 -12.91 9.00
CA ASN A 237 -5.36 -11.79 9.85
C ASN A 237 -3.98 -12.05 10.47
N SER A 238 -3.16 -11.00 10.56
CA SER A 238 -1.77 -11.08 11.03
C SER A 238 -1.38 -9.80 11.75
N TRP A 239 -0.25 -9.80 12.46
CA TRP A 239 0.23 -8.58 13.10
C TRP A 239 0.43 -7.42 12.10
N VAL A 240 0.83 -7.71 10.87
CA VAL A 240 1.01 -6.70 9.81
C VAL A 240 -0.32 -6.13 9.34
N ALA A 241 -1.36 -6.97 9.26
CA ALA A 241 -2.70 -6.61 8.81
C ALA A 241 -3.73 -7.33 9.71
N PRO A 242 -4.02 -6.77 10.90
CA PRO A 242 -4.86 -7.40 11.93
C PRO A 242 -6.30 -7.64 11.46
N HIS A 243 -6.73 -6.91 10.42
CA HIS A 243 -8.08 -7.03 9.84
C HIS A 243 -8.02 -7.22 8.32
N ASN A 244 -7.04 -8.02 7.87
CA ASN A 244 -6.84 -8.33 6.45
C ASN A 244 -8.09 -8.89 5.79
N ILE A 245 -8.75 -9.85 6.46
CA ILE A 245 -9.96 -10.51 5.96
C ILE A 245 -11.09 -9.49 5.81
N GLU A 246 -11.33 -8.69 6.84
CA GLU A 246 -12.40 -7.72 6.89
C GLU A 246 -12.23 -6.63 5.81
N GLY A 247 -11.03 -6.04 5.73
CA GLY A 247 -10.71 -5.05 4.71
C GLY A 247 -10.72 -5.64 3.28
N TYR A 248 -10.27 -6.88 3.11
CA TYR A 248 -10.34 -7.58 1.81
C TYR A 248 -11.78 -7.72 1.32
N PHE A 249 -12.69 -8.24 2.16
CA PHE A 249 -14.09 -8.44 1.77
C PHE A 249 -14.86 -7.13 1.63
N MET A 250 -14.53 -6.09 2.41
CA MET A 250 -15.02 -4.72 2.15
C MET A 250 -14.60 -4.24 0.78
N SER A 251 -13.32 -4.37 0.42
CA SER A 251 -12.86 -3.98 -0.91
C SER A 251 -13.55 -4.76 -2.01
N TYR A 252 -13.69 -6.09 -1.87
CA TYR A 252 -14.32 -6.90 -2.91
C TYR A 252 -15.78 -6.53 -3.12
N GLY A 253 -16.54 -6.36 -2.03
CA GLY A 253 -17.92 -5.91 -2.09
C GLY A 253 -18.04 -4.53 -2.75
N ASP A 254 -17.10 -3.61 -2.48
CA ASP A 254 -17.10 -2.27 -3.10
C ASP A 254 -16.96 -2.34 -4.63
N LEU A 255 -16.10 -3.22 -5.16
CA LEU A 255 -16.02 -3.44 -6.61
C LEU A 255 -17.34 -4.01 -7.16
N LEU A 256 -17.96 -4.97 -6.46
CA LEU A 256 -19.24 -5.56 -6.87
C LEU A 256 -20.36 -4.51 -6.89
N VAL A 257 -20.47 -3.66 -5.86
CA VAL A 257 -21.40 -2.53 -5.84
C VAL A 257 -21.13 -1.60 -7.00
N LYS A 258 -19.88 -1.16 -7.21
CA LYS A 258 -19.52 -0.27 -8.33
C LYS A 258 -19.83 -0.89 -9.70
N SER A 259 -19.78 -2.22 -9.82
CA SER A 259 -20.20 -2.97 -11.02
C SER A 259 -21.72 -3.01 -11.23
N GLY A 260 -22.50 -2.72 -10.19
CA GLY A 260 -23.97 -2.79 -10.19
C GLY A 260 -24.53 -4.11 -9.64
N ASN A 261 -23.67 -5.05 -9.25
CA ASN A 261 -24.05 -6.34 -8.66
C ASN A 261 -24.13 -6.24 -7.13
N TRP A 262 -25.03 -5.39 -6.65
CA TRP A 262 -25.13 -5.06 -5.23
C TRP A 262 -25.69 -6.22 -4.39
N GLU A 263 -26.53 -7.08 -4.97
CA GLU A 263 -27.04 -8.27 -4.27
C GLU A 263 -25.91 -9.25 -3.94
N GLN A 264 -25.00 -9.50 -4.88
CA GLN A 264 -23.82 -10.31 -4.61
C GLN A 264 -22.86 -9.59 -3.66
N ALA A 265 -22.73 -8.27 -3.78
CA ALA A 265 -21.90 -7.48 -2.86
C ALA A 265 -22.32 -7.66 -1.40
N ILE A 266 -23.62 -7.65 -1.10
CA ILE A 266 -24.14 -7.91 0.25
C ILE A 266 -23.62 -9.27 0.76
N ARG A 267 -23.74 -10.33 -0.04
CA ARG A 267 -23.27 -11.68 0.35
C ARG A 267 -21.76 -11.71 0.61
N ILE A 268 -20.98 -10.97 -0.17
CA ILE A 268 -19.53 -10.85 0.00
C ILE A 268 -19.16 -10.00 1.23
N TYR A 269 -19.86 -8.90 1.50
CA TYR A 269 -19.65 -8.13 2.73
C TYR A 269 -19.95 -8.97 3.97
N GLU A 270 -21.04 -9.75 3.96
CA GLU A 270 -21.42 -10.62 5.07
C GLU A 270 -20.35 -11.68 5.40
N LEU A 271 -19.46 -12.02 4.46
CA LEU A 271 -18.33 -12.91 4.73
C LEU A 271 -17.32 -12.31 5.72
N ALA A 272 -17.12 -10.99 5.72
CA ALA A 272 -16.23 -10.32 6.68
C ALA A 272 -16.66 -10.54 8.13
N LYS A 273 -17.96 -10.73 8.38
CA LYS A 273 -18.53 -10.91 9.72
C LYS A 273 -18.13 -12.24 10.37
N TYR A 274 -17.60 -13.17 9.58
CA TYR A 274 -17.06 -14.44 10.09
C TYR A 274 -15.60 -14.32 10.52
N ALA A 275 -14.92 -13.19 10.24
CA ALA A 275 -13.55 -12.99 10.69
C ALA A 275 -13.46 -13.05 12.23
N PRO A 276 -12.42 -13.67 12.81
CA PRO A 276 -12.32 -13.86 14.26
C PRO A 276 -12.42 -12.58 15.08
N ASP A 277 -11.94 -11.47 14.52
CA ASP A 277 -11.79 -10.20 15.22
C ASP A 277 -12.76 -9.12 14.70
N TYR A 278 -13.79 -9.52 13.93
CA TYR A 278 -14.78 -8.62 13.31
C TYR A 278 -15.46 -7.67 14.31
N GLU A 279 -15.81 -8.18 15.50
CA GLU A 279 -16.51 -7.39 16.52
C GLU A 279 -15.70 -6.21 17.05
N ASN A 280 -14.37 -6.29 16.96
CA ASN A 280 -13.47 -5.24 17.41
C ASN A 280 -12.94 -4.38 16.27
N TRP A 281 -13.25 -4.74 15.02
CA TRP A 281 -12.73 -4.06 13.86
C TRP A 281 -13.14 -2.58 13.86
N PRO A 282 -12.19 -1.62 13.80
CA PRO A 282 -12.51 -0.19 13.89
C PRO A 282 -13.48 0.33 12.81
N TYR A 283 -13.64 -0.43 11.71
CA TYR A 283 -14.48 -0.05 10.56
C TYR A 283 -15.70 -0.94 10.39
N ARG A 284 -16.04 -1.75 11.39
CA ARG A 284 -17.25 -2.57 11.41
C ARG A 284 -18.49 -1.77 11.00
N ASP A 285 -18.68 -0.60 11.60
CA ASP A 285 -19.83 0.25 11.33
C ASP A 285 -19.87 0.77 9.89
N VAL A 286 -18.70 0.94 9.24
CA VAL A 286 -18.63 1.31 7.81
C VAL A 286 -19.14 0.15 6.96
N LEU A 287 -18.73 -1.10 7.25
CA LEU A 287 -19.22 -2.28 6.55
C LEU A 287 -20.73 -2.46 6.71
N GLU A 288 -21.26 -2.30 7.92
CA GLU A 288 -22.71 -2.43 8.15
C GLU A 288 -23.51 -1.38 7.35
N ARG A 289 -22.98 -0.16 7.20
CA ARG A 289 -23.58 0.85 6.30
C ARG A 289 -23.46 0.45 4.83
N ARG A 290 -22.31 -0.11 4.41
CA ARG A 290 -22.11 -0.63 3.05
C ARG A 290 -23.12 -1.71 2.68
N ILE A 291 -23.40 -2.63 3.61
CA ILE A 291 -24.40 -3.70 3.44
C ILE A 291 -25.79 -3.09 3.29
N ARG A 292 -26.20 -2.24 4.23
CA ARG A 292 -27.54 -1.63 4.24
C ARG A 292 -27.80 -0.79 2.99
N ASP A 293 -26.82 0.00 2.57
CA ASP A 293 -26.97 0.99 1.50
C ASP A 293 -26.40 0.49 0.15
N ALA A 294 -26.15 -0.82 0.00
CA ALA A 294 -25.45 -1.39 -1.16
C ALA A 294 -26.05 -0.98 -2.52
N GLN A 295 -27.38 -1.00 -2.64
CA GLN A 295 -28.07 -0.59 -3.87
C GLN A 295 -27.90 0.91 -4.16
N LEU A 296 -28.00 1.77 -3.15
CA LEU A 296 -27.78 3.21 -3.28
C LEU A 296 -26.32 3.51 -3.67
N ASN A 297 -25.38 2.81 -3.05
CA ASN A 297 -23.95 2.97 -3.25
C ASN A 297 -23.49 2.70 -4.68
N VAL A 298 -24.26 1.96 -5.50
CA VAL A 298 -23.97 1.78 -6.93
C VAL A 298 -23.79 3.13 -7.64
N GLY A 299 -24.70 4.08 -7.37
CA GLY A 299 -24.65 5.41 -7.96
C GLY A 299 -23.49 6.25 -7.42
N LEU A 300 -23.22 6.13 -6.11
CA LEU A 300 -22.16 6.88 -5.42
C LEU A 300 -20.77 6.44 -5.88
N PHE A 301 -20.49 5.14 -5.92
CA PHE A 301 -19.16 4.60 -6.27
C PHE A 301 -18.78 4.77 -7.73
N ARG A 302 -19.75 5.11 -8.58
CA ARG A 302 -19.53 5.43 -10.00
C ARG A 302 -19.23 6.90 -10.23
N GLN A 303 -19.42 7.76 -9.23
CA GLN A 303 -19.13 9.18 -9.38
C GLN A 303 -17.63 9.41 -9.51
N PRO A 304 -17.19 10.25 -10.46
CA PRO A 304 -15.80 10.70 -10.49
C PRO A 304 -15.51 11.53 -9.25
N ILE A 305 -14.35 11.29 -8.63
CA ILE A 305 -13.88 12.13 -7.53
C ILE A 305 -13.20 13.35 -8.12
N VAL A 306 -13.69 14.53 -7.75
CA VAL A 306 -13.08 15.80 -8.14
C VAL A 306 -11.71 15.91 -7.46
N GLN A 307 -10.67 16.20 -8.24
CA GLN A 307 -9.31 16.33 -7.73
C GLN A 307 -9.24 17.38 -6.60
N GLY A 308 -8.53 17.06 -5.54
CA GLY A 308 -8.35 17.93 -4.38
C GLY A 308 -9.55 18.00 -3.42
N THR A 309 -10.64 17.25 -3.68
CA THR A 309 -11.81 17.21 -2.79
C THR A 309 -11.74 16.07 -1.78
N ILE A 310 -12.31 16.34 -0.60
CA ILE A 310 -12.51 15.32 0.43
C ILE A 310 -13.85 14.62 0.19
N VAL A 311 -13.83 13.29 0.17
CA VAL A 311 -15.00 12.43 0.08
C VAL A 311 -15.20 11.68 1.39
N GLY A 312 -16.46 11.58 1.82
CA GLY A 312 -16.81 10.80 3.01
C GLY A 312 -16.62 9.30 2.79
N LEU A 313 -16.48 8.57 3.89
CA LEU A 313 -16.35 7.11 3.90
C LEU A 313 -17.43 6.43 3.06
N ASP A 314 -18.68 6.90 3.15
CA ASP A 314 -19.81 6.26 2.49
C ASP A 314 -19.94 6.61 0.99
N ALA A 315 -19.18 7.58 0.48
CA ALA A 315 -19.40 8.17 -0.85
C ALA A 315 -18.56 7.57 -1.99
N ALA A 316 -17.54 6.78 -1.69
CA ALA A 316 -16.63 6.20 -2.69
C ALA A 316 -16.12 4.83 -2.24
N VAL A 317 -15.58 4.03 -3.17
CA VAL A 317 -14.94 2.74 -2.85
C VAL A 317 -13.76 2.92 -1.88
N MET A 318 -13.48 1.91 -1.05
CA MET A 318 -12.53 1.95 0.07
C MET A 318 -11.18 2.60 -0.27
N VAL A 319 -10.57 2.25 -1.41
CA VAL A 319 -9.26 2.79 -1.84
C VAL A 319 -9.25 4.31 -2.07
N GLN A 320 -10.43 4.91 -2.24
CA GLN A 320 -10.60 6.35 -2.45
C GLN A 320 -11.07 7.09 -1.18
N THR A 321 -11.15 6.41 -0.05
CA THR A 321 -11.63 6.96 1.23
C THR A 321 -10.48 7.10 2.23
N SER A 322 -10.77 7.56 3.44
CA SER A 322 -9.76 7.81 4.48
C SER A 322 -9.26 6.55 5.19
N ILE A 323 -9.67 5.36 4.72
CA ILE A 323 -9.38 4.07 5.34
C ILE A 323 -8.75 3.08 4.34
N ALA A 324 -8.21 3.58 3.24
CA ALA A 324 -7.67 2.78 2.14
C ALA A 324 -6.57 1.81 2.58
N CYS A 325 -5.70 2.21 3.51
CA CYS A 325 -4.74 1.32 4.15
C CYS A 325 -5.27 0.81 5.49
N ARG A 326 -5.82 1.71 6.30
CA ARG A 326 -6.17 1.42 7.69
C ARG A 326 -7.29 0.40 7.87
N ALA A 327 -8.17 0.18 6.88
CA ALA A 327 -9.20 -0.85 6.95
C ALA A 327 -8.61 -2.24 7.23
N CYS A 328 -7.43 -2.56 6.71
CA CYS A 328 -6.72 -3.81 7.00
C CYS A 328 -5.72 -3.68 8.16
N HIS A 329 -5.12 -2.49 8.31
CA HIS A 329 -3.89 -2.30 9.09
C HIS A 329 -4.07 -1.68 10.47
N GLN A 330 -5.14 -0.92 10.71
CA GLN A 330 -5.34 -0.29 12.02
C GLN A 330 -5.80 -1.33 13.03
N MET A 331 -5.05 -1.46 14.12
CA MET A 331 -5.36 -2.32 15.25
C MET A 331 -6.55 -1.78 16.05
N SER A 332 -7.38 -2.69 16.54
CA SER A 332 -8.37 -2.39 17.56
C SER A 332 -7.70 -2.24 18.94
N PRO A 333 -8.42 -1.67 19.95
CA PRO A 333 -7.95 -1.72 21.33
C PRO A 333 -7.70 -3.14 21.85
N GLN A 334 -8.44 -4.14 21.36
CA GLN A 334 -8.21 -5.54 21.74
C GLN A 334 -6.91 -6.08 21.15
N ASP A 335 -6.58 -5.69 19.92
CA ASP A 335 -5.33 -6.10 19.27
C ASP A 335 -4.11 -5.55 20.02
N LEU A 336 -4.14 -4.25 20.33
CA LEU A 336 -3.06 -3.57 21.03
C LEU A 336 -2.85 -4.09 22.45
N ASN A 337 -3.95 -4.34 23.18
CA ASN A 337 -3.89 -4.67 24.61
C ASN A 337 -3.91 -6.18 24.90
N SER A 338 -4.22 -7.02 23.91
CA SER A 338 -4.33 -8.47 24.11
C SER A 338 -3.71 -9.28 22.98
N THR A 339 -4.22 -9.21 21.75
CA THR A 339 -3.82 -10.12 20.66
C THR A 339 -2.33 -10.01 20.35
N TYR A 340 -1.81 -8.79 20.33
CA TYR A 340 -0.43 -8.48 19.96
C TYR A 340 0.38 -7.79 21.07
N ALA A 341 -0.16 -7.72 22.30
CA ALA A 341 0.50 -7.05 23.42
C ALA A 341 1.90 -7.58 23.74
N THR A 342 2.13 -8.89 23.50
CA THR A 342 3.43 -9.54 23.71
C THR A 342 4.07 -9.99 22.41
N PHE A 343 3.67 -9.41 21.27
CA PHE A 343 4.16 -9.83 19.96
C PHE A 343 5.61 -9.38 19.74
N ASP A 344 6.49 -10.35 19.51
CA ASP A 344 7.88 -10.07 19.15
C ASP A 344 7.97 -9.77 17.65
N ARG A 345 7.88 -8.47 17.33
CA ARG A 345 7.98 -7.99 15.96
C ARG A 345 9.32 -8.35 15.32
N LYS A 346 10.45 -8.22 16.04
CA LYS A 346 11.77 -8.48 15.47
C LYS A 346 11.90 -9.93 15.01
N LYS A 347 11.36 -10.86 15.81
CA LYS A 347 11.31 -12.28 15.44
C LYS A 347 10.36 -12.55 14.28
N TYR A 348 9.24 -11.83 14.22
CA TYR A 348 8.26 -12.02 13.15
C TYR A 348 8.74 -11.46 11.80
N LEU A 349 9.13 -10.18 11.78
CA LEU A 349 9.66 -9.45 10.63
C LEU A 349 11.17 -9.68 10.45
N ASP A 350 11.61 -10.93 10.58
CA ASP A 350 13.00 -11.29 10.31
C ASP A 350 13.26 -11.40 8.80
N GLN A 351 14.50 -11.77 8.46
CA GLN A 351 14.90 -11.92 7.08
C GLN A 351 14.00 -12.90 6.30
N ALA A 352 13.59 -14.02 6.91
CA ALA A 352 12.75 -15.01 6.25
C ALA A 352 11.34 -14.47 5.92
N TYR A 353 10.85 -13.44 6.62
CA TYR A 353 9.59 -12.80 6.29
C TYR A 353 9.64 -12.02 4.96
N TYR A 354 10.76 -11.34 4.68
CA TYR A 354 10.95 -10.51 3.49
C TYR A 354 11.63 -11.24 2.34
N PHE A 355 12.57 -12.12 2.67
CA PHE A 355 13.33 -12.94 1.73
C PHE A 355 12.82 -14.38 1.85
N MET A 356 11.58 -14.61 1.41
CA MET A 356 11.12 -15.99 1.28
C MET A 356 12.09 -16.75 0.39
N ASP A 357 12.49 -17.95 0.82
CA ASP A 357 13.19 -18.87 -0.08
C ASP A 357 12.36 -19.00 -1.36
N ALA A 358 13.02 -18.79 -2.51
CA ALA A 358 12.44 -19.01 -3.81
C ALA A 358 12.06 -20.49 -3.91
N ALA A 359 10.80 -20.80 -3.59
CA ALA A 359 10.23 -22.13 -3.74
C ALA A 359 10.08 -22.50 -5.22
#